data_AF-A0A3D3LRH2-F1
#
_entry.id   AF-A0A3D3LRH2-F1
#
_cell.length_a   1.000
_cell.length_b   1.000
_cell.length_c   1.000
_cell.angle_alpha   90.00
_cell.angle_beta   90.00
_cell.angle_gamma   90.00
#
_symmetry.space_group_name_H-M   'P 1'
#
loop_
_entity.id
_entity.type
_entity.pdbx_description
1 polymer ?
#
loop_
_entity_poly.entity_id
_entity_poly.type
_entity_poly.pdbx_seq_one_letter_code
_entity_poly.pdbx_strand_id
1 'polypeptide(L)'
;MKIKKEIKEKHYQEINYSNFKNNYSIDSLKKDLKQFGKEQIRPYIINTVDFINGEFVQTASAPNLEGELITLCTCKHNIRTSIAKGKTIFIAGITSKDLKNKNADNYLFYLIKVGKITETQYEFGQYLKKCYPETFKIKSSVNNPLGDLFEFNKNFIDSNDDNKFNDPKNYIEPCSNHSHASLSKKGYPLWHKDIMKYKNNTHKLIIGEIEYSYVWSKQKIKCTKIDNPISMSYRTINEFFEILVDSKTK
;
A
#
# COMPACT_ATOMS: atom_id res chain seq x y z
N MET A 1 -19.07 29.23 -20.18
CA MET A 1 -18.25 29.16 -18.95
C MET A 1 -17.28 27.98 -19.09
N LYS A 2 -16.00 28.23 -19.42
CA LYS A 2 -14.99 27.18 -19.58
C LYS A 2 -14.55 26.70 -18.19
N ILE A 3 -14.91 25.48 -17.81
CA ILE A 3 -14.39 24.83 -16.61
C ILE A 3 -12.90 24.58 -16.84
N LYS A 4 -12.04 25.45 -16.30
CA LYS A 4 -10.61 25.18 -16.20
C LYS A 4 -10.47 23.99 -15.26
N LYS A 5 -10.08 22.84 -15.83
CA LYS A 5 -9.71 21.66 -15.08
C LYS A 5 -8.39 22.00 -14.39
N GLU A 6 -8.44 22.36 -13.11
CA GLU A 6 -7.24 22.47 -12.27
C GLU A 6 -6.48 21.14 -12.38
N ILE A 7 -5.31 21.20 -13.00
CA ILE A 7 -4.34 20.11 -12.95
C ILE A 7 -3.82 20.18 -11.52
N LYS A 8 -4.34 19.32 -10.62
CA LYS A 8 -3.67 19.09 -9.33
C LYS A 8 -2.22 18.76 -9.65
N GLU A 9 -1.28 19.55 -9.15
CA GLU A 9 0.13 19.18 -9.15
C GLU A 9 0.22 17.79 -8.52
N LYS A 10 0.64 16.81 -9.33
CA LYS A 10 0.92 15.48 -8.81
C LYS A 10 2.18 15.64 -7.96
N HIS A 11 2.05 15.50 -6.65
CA HIS A 11 3.20 15.33 -5.79
C HIS A 11 3.83 13.97 -6.13
N TYR A 12 4.96 14.02 -6.81
CA TYR A 12 5.82 12.87 -7.02
C TYR A 12 6.72 12.74 -5.79
N GLN A 13 6.84 11.53 -5.26
CA GLN A 13 7.83 11.24 -4.23
C GLN A 13 8.89 10.30 -4.79
N GLU A 14 10.15 10.69 -4.61
CA GLU A 14 11.27 9.78 -4.78
C GLU A 14 11.22 8.76 -3.65
N ILE A 15 11.08 7.49 -4.00
CA ILE A 15 11.08 6.40 -3.03
C ILE A 15 12.53 6.05 -2.74
N ASN A 16 12.93 6.10 -1.48
CA ASN A 16 14.20 5.51 -1.10
C ASN A 16 14.11 3.98 -1.11
N TYR A 17 14.54 3.38 -2.21
CA TYR A 17 14.54 1.93 -2.40
C TYR A 17 15.67 1.21 -1.63
N SER A 18 16.61 1.93 -1.00
CA SER A 18 17.80 1.31 -0.36
C SER A 18 17.44 0.31 0.74
N ASN A 19 16.26 0.49 1.35
CA ASN A 19 15.82 -0.29 2.50
C ASN A 19 15.02 -1.53 2.10
N PHE A 20 14.91 -1.80 0.80
CA PHE A 20 14.22 -2.97 0.25
C PHE A 20 15.13 -3.83 -0.60
N LYS A 21 14.73 -5.09 -0.76
CA LYS A 21 15.26 -5.96 -1.81
C LYS A 21 14.82 -5.42 -3.17
N ASN A 22 15.62 -4.50 -3.72
CA ASN A 22 15.28 -3.73 -4.92
C ASN A 22 15.71 -4.46 -6.21
N ASN A 23 14.82 -4.47 -7.21
CA ASN A 23 15.09 -4.97 -8.56
C ASN A 23 15.67 -6.40 -8.58
N TYR A 24 15.18 -7.30 -7.73
CA TYR A 24 15.55 -8.72 -7.78
C TYR A 24 15.24 -9.33 -9.16
N SER A 25 16.07 -10.27 -9.62
CA SER A 25 15.68 -11.15 -10.72
C SER A 25 14.65 -12.17 -10.23
N ILE A 26 13.93 -12.80 -11.16
CA ILE A 26 13.01 -13.88 -10.81
C ILE A 26 13.74 -15.03 -10.11
N ASP A 27 14.95 -15.39 -10.55
CA ASP A 27 15.70 -16.48 -9.95
C ASP A 27 16.12 -16.18 -8.51
N SER A 28 16.58 -14.95 -8.24
CA SER A 28 16.88 -14.51 -6.88
C SER A 28 15.62 -14.55 -6.01
N LEU A 29 14.48 -14.10 -6.54
CA LEU A 29 13.21 -14.12 -5.81
C LEU A 29 12.74 -15.56 -5.52
N LYS A 30 12.82 -16.47 -6.49
CA LYS A 30 12.48 -17.90 -6.34
C LYS A 30 13.37 -18.57 -5.30
N LYS A 31 14.67 -18.28 -5.30
CA LYS A 31 15.61 -18.82 -4.31
C LYS A 31 15.24 -18.37 -2.90
N ASP A 32 14.97 -17.08 -2.73
CA ASP A 32 14.67 -16.47 -1.44
C ASP A 32 13.32 -16.93 -0.86
N LEU A 33 12.34 -17.17 -1.74
CA LEU A 33 11.00 -17.61 -1.36
C LEU A 33 10.78 -19.12 -1.49
N LYS A 34 11.85 -19.92 -1.68
CA LYS A 34 11.75 -21.37 -1.94
C LYS A 34 10.96 -22.13 -0.86
N GLN A 35 11.08 -21.69 0.40
CA GLN A 35 10.38 -22.31 1.53
C GLN A 35 8.87 -22.04 1.54
N PHE A 36 8.39 -21.03 0.80
CA PHE A 36 7.00 -20.58 0.83
C PHE A 36 6.16 -21.06 -0.36
N GLY A 37 6.57 -22.13 -1.04
CA GLY A 37 5.97 -22.53 -2.32
C GLY A 37 4.45 -22.77 -2.30
N LYS A 38 3.87 -23.13 -1.15
CA LYS A 38 2.43 -23.47 -1.00
C LYS A 38 1.62 -22.34 -0.37
N GLU A 39 2.29 -21.32 0.14
CA GLU A 39 1.70 -20.21 0.85
C GLU A 39 0.90 -19.33 -0.11
N GLN A 40 -0.18 -18.77 0.41
CA GLN A 40 -1.08 -17.97 -0.41
C GLN A 40 -0.51 -16.58 -0.67
N ILE A 41 -0.61 -16.15 -1.93
CA ILE A 41 -0.33 -14.80 -2.40
C ILE A 41 -1.57 -14.16 -3.00
N ARG A 42 -1.77 -12.88 -2.68
CA ARG A 42 -2.82 -12.03 -3.22
C ARG A 42 -2.23 -10.95 -4.13
N PRO A 43 -2.20 -11.17 -5.44
CA PRO A 43 -1.85 -10.13 -6.39
C PRO A 43 -3.02 -9.14 -6.60
N TYR A 44 -2.71 -7.89 -6.89
CA TYR A 44 -3.68 -6.87 -7.29
C TYR A 44 -3.05 -5.73 -8.10
N ILE A 45 -3.87 -4.99 -8.84
CA ILE A 45 -3.39 -3.83 -9.61
C ILE A 45 -3.36 -2.54 -8.79
N ILE A 46 -2.23 -1.85 -8.92
CA ILE A 46 -1.94 -0.53 -8.39
C ILE A 46 -2.05 0.50 -9.52
N ASN A 47 -2.84 1.55 -9.28
CA ASN A 47 -3.05 2.67 -10.20
C ASN A 47 -2.43 3.98 -9.68
N THR A 48 -1.59 3.88 -8.67
CA THR A 48 -0.95 4.99 -7.95
C THR A 48 0.55 5.05 -8.23
N VAL A 49 0.99 4.39 -9.29
CA VAL A 49 2.37 4.33 -9.75
C VAL A 49 2.36 4.67 -11.24
N ASP A 50 3.10 5.69 -11.63
CA ASP A 50 3.35 6.07 -13.02
C ASP A 50 4.73 5.54 -13.44
N PHE A 51 4.97 5.42 -14.75
CA PHE A 51 6.29 5.09 -15.29
C PHE A 51 6.89 6.31 -15.99
N ILE A 52 7.91 6.90 -15.38
CA ILE A 52 8.50 8.18 -15.80
C ILE A 52 10.01 7.97 -15.92
N ASN A 53 10.59 8.37 -17.06
CA ASN A 53 12.03 8.31 -17.31
C ASN A 53 12.69 6.94 -17.05
N GLY A 54 11.96 5.85 -17.30
CA GLY A 54 12.49 4.49 -17.11
C GLY A 54 12.27 3.92 -15.71
N GLU A 55 11.62 4.64 -14.82
CA GLU A 55 11.42 4.24 -13.42
C GLU A 55 9.96 4.36 -12.99
N PHE A 56 9.60 3.54 -12.00
CA PHE A 56 8.30 3.62 -11.34
C PHE A 56 8.31 4.75 -10.32
N VAL A 57 7.33 5.64 -10.40
CA VAL A 57 7.19 6.78 -9.49
C VAL A 57 5.81 6.75 -8.86
N GLN A 58 5.78 6.79 -7.54
CA GLN A 58 4.54 6.78 -6.77
C GLN A 58 3.88 8.15 -6.75
N THR A 59 2.55 8.15 -6.92
CA THR A 59 1.73 9.37 -7.07
C THR A 59 0.62 9.48 -6.00
N ALA A 60 0.51 8.50 -5.10
CA ALA A 60 -0.42 8.53 -3.97
C ALA A 60 0.09 7.67 -2.82
N SER A 61 -0.61 7.66 -1.68
CA SER A 61 -0.16 7.10 -0.40
C SER A 61 -0.18 5.57 -0.25
N ALA A 62 -0.59 4.79 -1.25
CA ALA A 62 -0.72 3.33 -1.10
C ALA A 62 -0.20 2.53 -2.31
N PRO A 63 0.62 1.47 -2.11
CA PRO A 63 1.25 1.08 -0.84
C PRO A 63 2.23 2.15 -0.33
N ASN A 64 2.29 2.48 0.95
CA ASN A 64 3.32 3.41 1.42
C ASN A 64 4.64 2.63 1.60
N LEU A 65 5.66 3.00 0.81
CA LEU A 65 6.99 2.37 0.81
C LEU A 65 8.01 3.11 1.69
N GLU A 66 7.61 4.17 2.38
CA GLU A 66 8.54 5.01 3.15
C GLU A 66 8.82 4.42 4.53
N GLY A 67 10.00 4.74 5.08
CA GLY A 67 10.39 4.31 6.43
C GLY A 67 10.59 2.80 6.55
N GLU A 68 11.19 2.15 5.56
CA GLU A 68 11.67 0.75 5.62
C GLU A 68 10.58 -0.34 5.69
N LEU A 69 9.32 0.06 5.87
CA LEU A 69 8.18 -0.84 5.93
C LEU A 69 7.21 -0.53 4.80
N ILE A 70 6.81 -1.56 4.08
CA ILE A 70 5.72 -1.46 3.13
C ILE A 70 4.40 -1.62 3.88
N THR A 71 3.52 -0.63 3.77
CA THR A 71 2.23 -0.61 4.45
C THR A 71 1.06 -0.43 3.49
N LEU A 72 -0.09 -0.99 3.88
CA LEU A 72 -1.36 -0.84 3.18
C LEU A 72 -2.41 -0.36 4.18
N CYS A 73 -2.61 0.96 4.28
CA CYS A 73 -3.44 1.57 5.34
C CYS A 73 -4.62 2.42 4.83
N THR A 74 -4.51 3.05 3.66
CA THR A 74 -5.51 4.05 3.16
C THR A 74 -6.26 3.65 1.87
N CYS A 75 -5.97 2.48 1.30
CA CYS A 75 -6.60 2.00 0.05
C CYS A 75 -6.90 0.49 0.00
N LYS A 76 -7.72 0.07 -0.99
CA LYS A 76 -8.00 -1.35 -1.29
C LYS A 76 -8.62 -2.11 -0.11
N HIS A 77 -9.60 -1.50 0.56
CA HIS A 77 -10.24 -2.05 1.77
C HIS A 77 -10.70 -3.51 1.61
N ASN A 78 -11.31 -3.85 0.46
CA ASN A 78 -11.74 -5.22 0.18
C ASN A 78 -10.60 -6.24 0.22
N ILE A 79 -9.41 -5.86 -0.29
CA ILE A 79 -8.22 -6.72 -0.29
C ILE A 79 -7.74 -6.93 1.13
N ARG A 80 -7.60 -5.84 1.90
CA ARG A 80 -7.11 -5.91 3.28
C ARG A 80 -8.05 -6.71 4.18
N THR A 81 -9.35 -6.48 4.06
CA THR A 81 -10.37 -7.25 4.79
C THR A 81 -10.36 -8.72 4.38
N SER A 82 -10.14 -9.04 3.11
CA SER A 82 -10.09 -10.44 2.68
C SER A 82 -8.83 -11.15 3.15
N ILE A 83 -7.69 -10.47 3.19
CA ILE A 83 -6.41 -11.00 3.71
C ILE A 83 -6.55 -11.35 5.19
N ALA A 84 -7.13 -10.46 6.00
CA ALA A 84 -7.33 -10.73 7.42
C ALA A 84 -8.30 -11.88 7.71
N LYS A 85 -9.13 -12.28 6.75
CA LYS A 85 -10.02 -13.45 6.86
C LYS A 85 -9.37 -14.74 6.36
N GLY A 86 -8.27 -14.65 5.63
CA GLY A 86 -7.62 -15.78 4.96
C GLY A 86 -6.29 -16.18 5.60
N LYS A 87 -5.68 -17.25 5.08
CA LYS A 87 -4.29 -17.64 5.35
C LYS A 87 -3.33 -16.97 4.35
N THR A 88 -3.66 -15.77 3.88
CA THR A 88 -2.85 -15.07 2.87
C THR A 88 -1.61 -14.52 3.52
N ILE A 89 -0.45 -15.03 3.08
CA ILE A 89 0.84 -14.69 3.66
C ILE A 89 1.54 -13.64 2.81
N PHE A 90 1.28 -13.59 1.50
CA PHE A 90 1.93 -12.63 0.60
C PHE A 90 0.94 -11.73 -0.14
N ILE A 91 1.39 -10.51 -0.46
CA ILE A 91 0.65 -9.54 -1.25
C ILE A 91 1.57 -9.02 -2.35
N ALA A 92 1.13 -9.15 -3.60
CA ALA A 92 1.84 -8.60 -4.76
C ALA A 92 1.08 -7.41 -5.33
N GLY A 93 1.78 -6.30 -5.48
CA GLY A 93 1.28 -5.17 -6.21
C GLY A 93 1.84 -5.13 -7.61
N ILE A 94 0.94 -5.10 -8.57
CA ILE A 94 1.26 -5.14 -9.99
C ILE A 94 0.82 -3.81 -10.59
N THR A 95 1.61 -3.24 -11.49
CA THR A 95 1.27 -1.99 -12.16
C THR A 95 1.45 -2.13 -13.67
N SER A 96 0.82 -1.24 -14.44
CA SER A 96 0.94 -1.22 -15.89
C SER A 96 1.78 -0.03 -16.33
N LYS A 97 2.50 -0.19 -17.45
CA LYS A 97 3.16 0.92 -18.12
C LYS A 97 2.19 2.04 -18.50
N ASP A 98 0.94 1.68 -18.81
CA ASP A 98 -0.10 2.63 -19.17
C ASP A 98 -1.43 2.20 -18.56
N LEU A 99 -1.79 2.84 -17.45
CA LEU A 99 -3.03 2.59 -16.73
C LEU A 99 -4.30 2.84 -17.57
N LYS A 100 -4.19 3.58 -18.69
CA LYS A 100 -5.32 3.85 -19.60
C LYS A 100 -5.44 2.79 -20.69
N ASN A 101 -4.35 2.08 -21.00
CA ASN A 101 -4.32 1.04 -22.01
C ASN A 101 -4.48 -0.34 -21.37
N LYS A 102 -5.66 -0.95 -21.54
CA LYS A 102 -5.95 -2.30 -21.02
C LYS A 102 -5.06 -3.39 -21.59
N ASN A 103 -4.40 -3.14 -22.72
CA ASN A 103 -3.47 -4.08 -23.36
C ASN A 103 -2.01 -3.80 -23.00
N ALA A 104 -1.73 -2.82 -22.14
CA ALA A 104 -0.37 -2.55 -21.71
C ALA A 104 0.15 -3.64 -20.79
N ASP A 105 1.45 -3.93 -20.94
CA ASP A 105 2.14 -4.91 -20.13
C ASP A 105 2.06 -4.57 -18.64
N ASN A 106 1.85 -5.61 -17.84
CA ASN A 106 1.81 -5.54 -16.39
C ASN A 106 3.16 -5.98 -15.82
N TYR A 107 3.60 -5.29 -14.78
CA TYR A 107 4.90 -5.50 -14.14
C TYR A 107 4.72 -5.61 -12.63
N LEU A 108 5.53 -6.46 -12.02
CA LEU A 108 5.60 -6.53 -10.57
C LEU A 108 6.24 -5.24 -10.05
N PHE A 109 5.52 -4.51 -9.20
CA PHE A 109 6.02 -3.29 -8.57
C PHE A 109 6.53 -3.57 -7.17
N TYR A 110 5.80 -4.38 -6.39
CA TYR A 110 6.24 -4.77 -5.06
C TYR A 110 5.67 -6.13 -4.65
N LEU A 111 6.31 -6.76 -3.67
CA LEU A 111 5.87 -7.97 -3.01
C LEU A 111 6.18 -7.88 -1.52
N ILE A 112 5.23 -8.25 -0.67
CA ILE A 112 5.45 -8.34 0.78
C ILE A 112 4.92 -9.64 1.36
N LYS A 113 5.60 -10.14 2.38
CA LYS A 113 4.99 -11.02 3.38
C LYS A 113 4.24 -10.18 4.41
N VAL A 114 3.01 -10.57 4.74
CA VAL A 114 2.22 -9.97 5.82
C VAL A 114 2.89 -10.31 7.15
N GLY A 115 3.36 -9.30 7.87
CA GLY A 115 3.97 -9.46 9.19
C GLY A 115 2.99 -9.18 10.32
N LYS A 116 2.34 -8.01 10.28
CA LYS A 116 1.35 -7.62 11.27
C LYS A 116 0.10 -7.05 10.61
N ILE A 117 -1.05 -7.39 11.19
CA ILE A 117 -2.34 -6.79 10.88
C ILE A 117 -2.78 -6.04 12.14
N THR A 118 -3.27 -4.82 11.98
CA THR A 118 -3.90 -4.05 13.06
C THR A 118 -5.33 -3.67 12.69
N GLU A 119 -6.13 -3.41 13.71
CA GLU A 119 -7.56 -3.11 13.56
C GLU A 119 -7.85 -1.62 13.39
N THR A 120 -6.97 -0.77 13.93
CA THR A 120 -7.16 0.68 14.02
C THR A 120 -5.85 1.42 13.73
N GLN A 121 -5.97 2.68 13.29
CA GLN A 121 -4.83 3.59 13.14
C GLN A 121 -4.11 3.82 14.48
N TYR A 122 -4.83 3.83 15.60
CA TYR A 122 -4.22 3.88 16.94
C TYR A 122 -3.29 2.67 17.19
N GLU A 123 -3.77 1.43 17.00
CA GLU A 123 -2.93 0.24 17.21
C GLU A 123 -1.72 0.24 16.26
N PHE A 124 -1.92 0.65 15.00
CA PHE A 124 -0.85 0.80 14.02
C PHE A 124 0.22 1.81 14.50
N GLY A 125 -0.21 2.99 14.93
CA GLY A 125 0.67 4.03 15.45
C GLY A 125 1.43 3.59 16.70
N GLN A 126 0.77 2.93 17.65
CA GLN A 126 1.41 2.42 18.86
C GLN A 126 2.47 1.35 18.55
N TYR A 127 2.18 0.47 17.59
CA TYR A 127 3.16 -0.53 17.13
C TYR A 127 4.38 0.13 16.49
N LEU A 128 4.18 1.03 15.52
CA LEU A 128 5.30 1.74 14.88
C LEU A 128 6.09 2.57 15.89
N LYS A 129 5.42 3.29 16.78
CA LYS A 129 6.11 4.10 17.79
C LYS A 129 7.00 3.27 18.71
N LYS A 130 6.59 2.05 19.05
CA LYS A 130 7.35 1.13 19.90
C LYS A 130 8.49 0.43 19.16
N CYS A 131 8.22 -0.07 17.95
CA CYS A 131 9.14 -0.95 17.24
C CYS A 131 9.98 -0.24 16.16
N TYR A 132 9.47 0.84 15.59
CA TYR A 132 10.04 1.55 14.44
C TYR A 132 9.83 3.08 14.57
N PRO A 133 10.42 3.75 15.57
CA PRO A 133 10.12 5.14 15.91
C PRO A 133 10.44 6.15 14.79
N GLU A 134 11.45 5.89 13.95
CA GLU A 134 11.73 6.73 12.78
C GLU A 134 10.70 6.51 11.67
N THR A 135 10.32 5.25 11.40
CA THR A 135 9.21 4.93 10.49
C THR A 135 7.90 5.57 10.91
N PHE A 136 7.61 5.63 12.21
CA PHE A 136 6.44 6.33 12.76
C PHE A 136 6.40 7.79 12.30
N LYS A 137 7.52 8.53 12.44
CA LYS A 137 7.60 9.94 12.04
C LYS A 137 7.39 10.11 10.54
N ILE A 138 8.02 9.24 9.74
CA ILE A 138 7.97 9.29 8.27
C ILE A 138 6.56 8.99 7.76
N LYS A 139 5.89 7.97 8.32
CA LYS A 139 4.54 7.57 7.89
C LYS A 139 3.44 8.47 8.44
N SER A 140 3.74 9.35 9.39
CA SER A 140 2.75 10.28 9.94
C SER A 140 2.21 11.23 8.87
N SER A 141 0.90 11.20 8.68
CA SER A 141 0.17 12.12 7.81
C SER A 141 0.20 13.58 8.32
N VAL A 142 0.57 13.81 9.58
CA VAL A 142 0.77 15.16 10.15
C VAL A 142 2.00 15.83 9.52
N ASN A 143 3.04 15.05 9.21
CA ASN A 143 4.32 15.56 8.72
C ASN A 143 4.58 15.23 7.25
N ASN A 144 3.86 14.24 6.69
CA ASN A 144 4.10 13.73 5.35
C ASN A 144 2.83 13.76 4.47
N PRO A 145 2.88 14.42 3.30
CA PRO A 145 1.76 14.47 2.36
C PRO A 145 1.25 13.10 1.87
N LEU A 146 2.12 12.08 1.84
CA LEU A 146 1.77 10.71 1.48
C LEU A 146 1.81 9.73 2.67
N GLY A 147 2.01 10.24 3.89
CA GLY A 147 1.98 9.44 5.12
C GLY A 147 0.64 8.74 5.31
N ASP A 148 0.65 7.46 5.68
CA ASP A 148 -0.53 6.62 5.81
C ASP A 148 -0.91 6.27 7.27
N LEU A 149 -0.21 6.88 8.23
CA LEU A 149 -0.50 6.85 9.66
C LEU A 149 -1.25 8.12 10.07
N PHE A 150 -2.41 7.95 10.71
CA PHE A 150 -3.12 9.03 11.39
C PHE A 150 -2.84 8.96 12.89
N GLU A 151 -2.30 10.03 13.45
CA GLU A 151 -1.90 10.06 14.86
C GLU A 151 -3.10 10.28 15.78
N PHE A 152 -3.27 9.39 16.76
CA PHE A 152 -4.35 9.52 17.74
C PHE A 152 -4.05 10.66 18.73
N ASN A 153 -5.04 11.49 19.00
CA ASN A 153 -4.91 12.60 19.94
C ASN A 153 -5.01 12.06 21.38
N LYS A 154 -3.94 12.27 22.15
CA LYS A 154 -3.80 11.74 23.51
C LYS A 154 -4.90 12.19 24.46
N ASN A 155 -5.54 13.33 24.19
CA ASN A 155 -6.63 13.86 25.02
C ASN A 155 -7.86 12.94 25.06
N PHE A 156 -7.95 11.96 24.16
CA PHE A 156 -9.06 11.01 24.10
C PHE A 156 -8.69 9.61 24.61
N ILE A 157 -7.50 9.40 25.16
CA ILE A 157 -7.06 8.08 25.64
C ILE A 157 -7.92 7.59 26.80
N ASP A 158 -8.33 8.47 27.71
CA ASP A 158 -9.06 8.10 28.93
C ASP A 158 -10.59 8.02 28.77
N SER A 159 -11.11 8.14 27.55
CA SER A 159 -12.56 8.00 27.35
C SER A 159 -13.01 6.54 27.45
N ASN A 160 -14.16 6.29 28.08
CA ASN A 160 -14.79 4.97 28.19
C ASN A 160 -15.55 4.54 26.90
N ASP A 161 -15.30 5.21 25.77
CA ASP A 161 -15.96 4.89 24.50
C ASP A 161 -15.16 3.85 23.70
N ASP A 162 -15.74 2.66 23.53
CA ASP A 162 -15.16 1.57 22.73
C ASP A 162 -14.95 1.93 21.25
N ASN A 163 -15.65 2.95 20.73
CA ASN A 163 -15.52 3.41 19.36
C ASN A 163 -14.53 4.56 19.17
N LYS A 164 -13.89 5.05 20.23
CA LYS A 164 -12.99 6.22 20.16
C LYS A 164 -11.89 6.09 19.11
N PHE A 165 -11.36 4.90 18.90
CA PHE A 165 -10.30 4.63 17.91
C PHE A 165 -10.79 4.60 16.46
N ASN A 166 -12.10 4.64 16.23
CA ASN A 166 -12.73 4.65 14.91
C ASN A 166 -13.44 5.98 14.63
N ASP A 167 -13.39 6.95 15.55
CA ASP A 167 -13.86 8.31 15.33
C ASP A 167 -12.69 9.17 14.82
N PRO A 168 -12.72 9.65 13.56
CA PRO A 168 -11.70 10.53 13.02
C PRO A 168 -11.46 11.80 13.85
N LYS A 169 -12.46 12.29 14.58
CA LYS A 169 -12.32 13.50 15.42
C LYS A 169 -11.33 13.34 16.56
N ASN A 170 -11.02 12.10 16.94
CA ASN A 170 -10.06 11.77 17.98
C ASN A 170 -8.63 11.66 17.45
N TYR A 171 -8.40 11.96 16.17
CA TYR A 171 -7.09 11.96 15.53
C TYR A 171 -6.65 13.39 15.20
N ILE A 172 -5.34 13.58 15.10
CA ILE A 172 -4.73 14.84 14.68
C ILE A 172 -4.98 15.02 13.17
N GLU A 173 -5.35 16.23 12.77
CA GLU A 173 -5.56 16.55 11.35
C GLU A 173 -4.25 16.39 10.57
N PRO A 174 -4.27 15.76 9.38
CA PRO A 174 -3.07 15.63 8.55
C PRO A 174 -2.60 16.98 8.03
N CYS A 175 -1.36 17.04 7.52
CA CYS A 175 -0.84 18.25 6.88
C CYS A 175 -1.77 18.73 5.74
N SER A 176 -1.80 20.04 5.49
CA SER A 176 -2.76 20.66 4.57
C SER A 176 -2.63 20.17 3.12
N ASN A 177 -1.46 19.70 2.72
CA ASN A 177 -1.19 19.12 1.41
C ASN A 177 -1.27 17.58 1.38
N HIS A 178 -1.79 16.94 2.44
CA HIS A 178 -1.96 15.50 2.47
C HIS A 178 -2.92 15.01 1.37
N SER A 179 -2.61 13.85 0.78
CA SER A 179 -3.35 13.27 -0.36
C SER A 179 -4.86 13.15 -0.12
N HIS A 180 -5.28 12.92 1.13
CA HIS A 180 -6.68 12.83 1.56
C HIS A 180 -7.16 14.03 2.41
N ALA A 181 -6.43 15.16 2.42
CA ALA A 181 -6.86 16.38 3.14
C ALA A 181 -8.13 17.00 2.52
N SER A 182 -8.34 16.85 1.21
CA SER A 182 -9.48 17.45 0.52
C SER A 182 -10.83 16.90 1.01
N LEU A 183 -11.89 17.72 0.90
CA LEU A 183 -13.24 17.34 1.25
C LEU A 183 -13.86 16.36 0.25
N SER A 184 -14.67 15.45 0.77
CA SER A 184 -15.56 14.60 -0.01
C SER A 184 -16.73 15.41 -0.60
N LYS A 185 -17.45 14.81 -1.55
CA LYS A 185 -18.71 15.38 -2.09
C LYS A 185 -19.78 15.66 -1.02
N LYS A 186 -19.65 15.05 0.16
CA LYS A 186 -20.57 15.19 1.30
C LYS A 186 -20.04 16.18 2.35
N GLY A 187 -18.97 16.92 2.06
CA GLY A 187 -18.46 18.00 2.91
C GLY A 187 -17.56 17.57 4.07
N TYR A 188 -17.25 16.28 4.25
CA TYR A 188 -16.29 15.82 5.26
C TYR A 188 -14.91 15.49 4.65
N PRO A 189 -13.79 15.65 5.37
CA PRO A 189 -12.45 15.33 4.88
C PRO A 189 -12.31 13.87 4.44
N LEU A 190 -11.63 13.61 3.32
CA LEU A 190 -11.54 12.26 2.76
C LEU A 190 -10.83 11.27 3.70
N TRP A 191 -9.83 11.74 4.44
CA TRP A 191 -9.05 10.91 5.38
C TRP A 191 -9.89 10.31 6.50
N HIS A 192 -11.06 10.88 6.82
CA HIS A 192 -11.99 10.28 7.79
C HIS A 192 -12.35 8.84 7.42
N LYS A 193 -12.43 8.53 6.11
CA LYS A 193 -12.76 7.18 5.63
C LYS A 193 -11.68 6.14 5.91
N ASP A 194 -10.45 6.58 6.16
CA ASP A 194 -9.33 5.69 6.46
C ASP A 194 -9.32 5.26 7.94
N ILE A 195 -10.11 5.92 8.78
CA ILE A 195 -10.26 5.64 10.21
C ILE A 195 -11.62 5.00 10.52
N MET A 196 -12.69 5.47 9.89
CA MET A 196 -14.05 5.00 10.17
C MET A 196 -14.22 3.51 9.86
N LYS A 197 -15.00 2.81 10.69
CA LYS A 197 -15.51 1.46 10.36
C LYS A 197 -16.46 1.52 9.15
N TYR A 198 -16.43 0.51 8.29
CA TYR A 198 -17.39 0.37 7.20
C TYR A 198 -18.27 -0.86 7.39
N LYS A 199 -19.59 -0.65 7.57
CA LYS A 199 -20.61 -1.71 7.67
C LYS A 199 -20.18 -2.86 8.58
N ASN A 200 -19.82 -2.54 9.82
CA ASN A 200 -19.36 -3.47 10.87
C ASN A 200 -18.00 -4.15 10.64
N ASN A 201 -17.26 -3.79 9.58
CA ASN A 201 -15.87 -4.25 9.41
C ASN A 201 -14.90 -3.10 9.69
N THR A 202 -13.90 -3.39 10.51
CA THR A 202 -12.71 -2.56 10.67
C THR A 202 -11.87 -2.65 9.39
N HIS A 203 -11.33 -1.50 8.99
CA HIS A 203 -10.39 -1.42 7.89
C HIS A 203 -9.03 -1.92 8.37
N LYS A 204 -8.80 -3.22 8.24
CA LYS A 204 -7.54 -3.88 8.58
C LYS A 204 -6.37 -3.13 7.95
N LEU A 205 -5.35 -2.82 8.73
CA LEU A 205 -4.13 -2.17 8.27
C LEU A 205 -3.03 -3.22 8.24
N ILE A 206 -2.26 -3.27 7.16
CA ILE A 206 -1.28 -4.33 6.94
C ILE A 206 0.13 -3.74 6.94
N ILE A 207 1.01 -4.39 7.68
CA ILE A 207 2.43 -4.08 7.79
C ILE A 207 3.20 -5.28 7.24
N GLY A 208 4.05 -5.04 6.25
CA GLY A 208 4.94 -6.06 5.69
C GLY A 208 6.08 -6.43 6.64
N GLU A 209 6.61 -7.65 6.51
CA GLU A 209 7.89 -8.04 7.13
C GLU A 209 9.06 -7.46 6.34
N ILE A 210 10.05 -6.91 7.04
CA ILE A 210 11.23 -6.28 6.41
C ILE A 210 11.99 -7.31 5.57
N GLU A 211 12.19 -8.50 6.13
CA GLU A 211 12.98 -9.58 5.53
C GLU A 211 12.40 -10.08 4.21
N TYR A 212 11.09 -9.93 4.01
CA TYR A 212 10.37 -10.38 2.82
C TYR A 212 9.60 -9.24 2.15
N SER A 213 10.23 -8.06 2.11
CA SER A 213 9.76 -6.89 1.37
C SER A 213 10.64 -6.62 0.15
N TYR A 214 10.02 -6.69 -1.03
CA TYR A 214 10.67 -6.56 -2.32
C TYR A 214 10.00 -5.43 -3.11
N VAL A 215 10.82 -4.65 -3.79
CA VAL A 215 10.35 -3.54 -4.63
C VAL A 215 11.10 -3.57 -5.95
N TRP A 216 10.42 -3.18 -7.02
CA TRP A 216 11.02 -2.98 -8.32
C TRP A 216 10.83 -1.52 -8.69
N SER A 217 11.93 -0.79 -8.81
CA SER A 217 11.96 0.58 -9.31
C SER A 217 11.93 0.62 -10.84
N LYS A 218 12.21 -0.51 -11.51
CA LYS A 218 12.22 -0.65 -12.97
C LYS A 218 11.35 -1.80 -13.43
N GLN A 219 10.99 -1.81 -14.70
CA GLN A 219 10.15 -2.82 -15.36
C GLN A 219 10.81 -4.20 -15.51
N LYS A 220 11.44 -4.75 -14.47
CA LYS A 220 12.29 -5.95 -14.55
C LYS A 220 11.51 -7.26 -14.65
N ILE A 221 10.34 -7.34 -14.02
CA ILE A 221 9.54 -8.57 -13.98
C ILE A 221 8.17 -8.28 -14.59
N LYS A 222 7.88 -8.93 -15.72
CA LYS A 222 6.60 -8.85 -16.42
C LYS A 222 5.66 -9.96 -15.92
N CYS A 223 4.38 -9.64 -15.77
CA CYS A 223 3.31 -10.56 -15.42
C CYS A 223 2.49 -10.92 -16.68
N THR A 224 2.55 -12.16 -17.14
CA THR A 224 2.08 -12.57 -18.49
C THR A 224 0.63 -13.06 -18.56
N LYS A 225 0.01 -13.42 -17.44
CA LYS A 225 -1.36 -13.98 -17.39
C LYS A 225 -2.22 -13.28 -16.34
N ILE A 226 -2.59 -12.02 -16.63
CA ILE A 226 -3.54 -11.26 -15.80
C ILE A 226 -4.82 -11.05 -16.61
N ASP A 227 -5.65 -12.09 -16.68
CA ASP A 227 -6.86 -12.09 -17.50
C ASP A 227 -7.94 -11.15 -16.93
N ASN A 228 -7.91 -10.88 -15.62
CA ASN A 228 -8.73 -9.83 -15.01
C ASN A 228 -8.10 -9.24 -13.74
N PRO A 229 -7.65 -7.97 -13.77
CA PRO A 229 -6.92 -7.32 -12.68
C PRO A 229 -7.71 -7.09 -11.39
N ILE A 230 -9.05 -7.14 -11.46
CA ILE A 230 -9.95 -6.92 -10.33
C ILE A 230 -10.30 -8.24 -9.62
N SER A 231 -10.19 -9.37 -10.32
CA SER A 231 -10.65 -10.68 -9.85
C SER A 231 -9.54 -11.72 -9.70
N MET A 232 -8.25 -11.32 -9.68
CA MET A 232 -7.18 -12.30 -9.49
C MET A 232 -7.51 -13.14 -8.24
N SER A 233 -7.69 -14.44 -8.41
CA SER A 233 -7.92 -15.34 -7.30
C SER A 233 -6.65 -15.43 -6.45
N TYR A 234 -6.81 -15.93 -5.22
CA TYR A 234 -5.65 -16.42 -4.47
C TYR A 234 -4.86 -17.40 -5.34
N ARG A 235 -3.54 -17.31 -5.24
CA ARG A 235 -2.58 -18.26 -5.82
C ARG A 235 -1.68 -18.75 -4.71
N THR A 236 -1.02 -19.86 -4.92
CA THR A 236 0.21 -20.20 -4.18
C THR A 236 1.39 -19.40 -4.74
N ILE A 237 2.48 -19.30 -3.98
CA ILE A 237 3.73 -18.68 -4.48
C ILE A 237 4.25 -19.39 -5.73
N ASN A 238 4.18 -20.73 -5.79
CA ASN A 238 4.59 -21.49 -6.97
C ASN A 238 3.76 -21.12 -8.21
N GLU A 239 2.42 -21.11 -8.09
CA GLU A 239 1.52 -20.69 -9.18
C GLU A 239 1.72 -19.23 -9.58
N PHE A 240 2.14 -18.38 -8.64
CA PHE A 240 2.48 -16.99 -8.95
C PHE A 240 3.77 -16.89 -9.76
N PHE A 241 4.78 -17.70 -9.46
CA PHE A 241 6.00 -17.72 -10.27
C PHE A 241 5.81 -18.20 -11.70
N GLU A 242 4.80 -19.03 -11.97
CA GLU A 242 4.46 -19.48 -13.33
C GLU A 242 3.97 -18.35 -14.25
N ILE A 243 3.51 -17.23 -13.67
CA ILE A 243 3.02 -16.07 -14.43
C ILE A 243 4.04 -14.92 -14.51
N LEU A 244 5.23 -15.08 -13.93
CA LEU A 244 6.30 -14.10 -13.98
C LEU A 244 7.34 -14.46 -15.03
N VAL A 245 7.78 -13.47 -15.80
CA VAL A 245 8.92 -13.60 -16.72
C VAL A 245 9.84 -12.39 -16.59
N ASP A 246 11.16 -12.59 -16.68
CA ASP A 246 12.08 -11.46 -16.68
C ASP A 246 11.81 -10.65 -17.96
N SER A 247 11.71 -9.33 -17.81
CA SER A 247 11.61 -8.44 -18.93
C SER A 247 12.90 -8.50 -19.71
N LYS A 248 12.84 -8.70 -21.02
CA LYS A 248 13.98 -8.39 -21.87
C LYS A 248 14.18 -6.88 -21.81
N THR A 249 15.23 -6.42 -21.14
CA THR A 249 15.73 -5.05 -21.29
C THR A 249 16.02 -4.85 -22.78
N LYS A 250 15.23 -4.00 -23.43
CA LYS A 250 15.54 -3.49 -24.76
C LYS A 250 16.47 -2.29 -24.62
#